data_AF-A0A2V1D0Q6-F1
#
_entry.id   AF-A0A2V1D0Q6-F1
#
_cell.length_a   1.000
_cell.length_b   1.000
_cell.length_c   1.000
_cell.angle_alpha   90.00
_cell.angle_beta   90.00
_cell.angle_gamma   90.00
#
_symmetry.space_group_name_H-M   'P 1'
#
loop_
_entity.id
_entity.type
_entity.pdbx_description
1 polymer ?
#
loop_
_entity_poly.entity_id
_entity_poly.type
_entity_poly.pdbx_seq_one_letter_code
_entity_poly.pdbx_strand_id
1 'polypeptide(L)'
;MRYALCLTALSLGVDNATRWSSWYNVIDSAIKRKAQIHQFLLHHDTELEDNVLNGSDWDLLSKTHVFLQPFASATLYAEGSCSSVSQSLVLMDALLLHYERAKVNILTYQSTAC
;
A
#
# COMPACT_ATOMS: atom_id res chain seq x y z
N MET A 1 -23.23 -26.83 8.16
CA MET A 1 -24.14 -26.04 7.29
C MET A 1 -24.21 -24.65 7.90
N ARG A 2 -23.73 -23.55 7.33
CA ARG A 2 -23.57 -23.16 5.93
C ARG A 2 -22.36 -22.26 5.79
N TYR A 3 -21.67 -22.46 4.68
CA TYR A 3 -20.64 -21.63 4.09
C TYR A 3 -21.10 -20.17 4.04
N ALA A 4 -20.42 -19.30 4.80
CA ALA A 4 -20.51 -17.85 4.68
C ALA A 4 -19.14 -17.19 4.89
N LEU A 5 -18.04 -17.91 4.58
CA LEU A 5 -16.86 -17.24 4.05
C LEU A 5 -17.24 -16.81 2.63
N CYS A 6 -17.97 -15.69 2.59
CA CYS A 6 -18.36 -15.00 1.39
C CYS A 6 -17.08 -14.66 0.63
N LEU A 7 -17.03 -15.14 -0.61
CA LEU A 7 -16.08 -14.81 -1.65
C LEU A 7 -16.14 -13.31 -2.00
N THR A 8 -15.69 -12.45 -1.09
CA THR A 8 -15.30 -11.08 -1.42
C THR A 8 -13.77 -11.06 -1.46
N ALA A 9 -13.19 -11.63 -2.52
CA ALA A 9 -12.75 -10.86 -3.69
C ALA A 9 -11.43 -10.13 -3.34
N LEU A 10 -10.25 -10.49 -3.83
CA LEU A 10 -9.86 -10.55 -5.25
C LEU A 10 -10.66 -9.61 -6.18
N SER A 11 -11.15 -8.51 -5.63
CA SER A 11 -11.60 -7.34 -6.35
C SER A 11 -10.38 -6.44 -6.36
N LEU A 12 -9.63 -6.49 -7.46
CA LEU A 12 -8.64 -5.46 -7.75
C LEU A 12 -9.37 -4.11 -7.83
N GLY A 13 -9.41 -3.39 -6.71
CA GLY A 13 -9.58 -1.94 -6.68
C GLY A 13 -10.97 -1.34 -6.98
N VAL A 14 -12.09 -2.03 -6.75
CA VAL A 14 -13.43 -1.46 -7.04
C VAL A 14 -14.23 -1.05 -5.80
N ASP A 15 -13.94 -1.61 -4.62
CA ASP A 15 -14.63 -1.31 -3.37
C ASP A 15 -14.00 -0.11 -2.64
N ASN A 16 -14.73 1.02 -2.70
CA ASN A 16 -14.36 2.36 -2.24
C ASN A 16 -14.16 2.54 -0.72
N ALA A 17 -14.26 1.48 0.09
CA ALA A 17 -14.32 1.62 1.55
C ALA A 17 -12.94 1.83 2.22
N THR A 18 -11.84 1.31 1.64
CA THR A 18 -10.49 1.41 2.23
C THR A 18 -9.40 1.35 1.16
N ARG A 19 -9.35 2.38 0.30
CA ARG A 19 -8.42 2.41 -0.85
C ARG A 19 -6.97 2.18 -0.43
N TRP A 20 -6.44 3.00 0.48
CA TRP A 20 -5.04 2.92 0.87
C TRP A 20 -4.70 1.67 1.70
N SER A 21 -5.63 1.15 2.50
CA SER A 21 -5.42 -0.11 3.23
C SER A 21 -5.42 -1.32 2.28
N SER A 22 -6.32 -1.35 1.30
CA SER A 22 -6.34 -2.40 0.28
C SER A 22 -5.06 -2.39 -0.57
N TRP A 23 -4.67 -1.21 -1.08
CA TRP A 23 -3.42 -1.04 -1.79
C TRP A 23 -2.21 -1.43 -0.95
N TYR A 24 -2.17 -1.02 0.32
CA TYR A 24 -1.09 -1.42 1.24
C TYR A 24 -1.01 -2.95 1.39
N ASN A 25 -2.15 -3.64 1.57
CA ASN A 25 -2.19 -5.10 1.70
C ASN A 25 -1.73 -5.82 0.42
N VAL A 26 -2.10 -5.30 -0.76
CA VAL A 26 -1.64 -5.83 -2.05
C VAL A 26 -0.14 -5.67 -2.18
N ILE A 27 0.39 -4.48 -1.90
CA ILE A 27 1.82 -4.19 -1.99
C ILE A 27 2.61 -5.01 -0.96
N ASP A 28 2.12 -5.10 0.28
CA ASP A 28 2.73 -5.90 1.35
C ASP A 28 2.80 -7.39 0.97
N SER A 29 1.72 -7.92 0.40
CA SER A 29 1.68 -9.30 -0.11
C SER A 29 2.62 -9.50 -1.30
N ALA A 30 2.70 -8.54 -2.22
CA ALA A 30 3.60 -8.58 -3.37
C ALA A 30 5.08 -8.56 -2.94
N ILE A 31 5.45 -7.71 -1.97
CA ILE A 31 6.81 -7.64 -1.44
C ILE A 31 7.17 -8.96 -0.74
N LYS A 32 6.30 -9.50 0.11
CA LYS A 32 6.51 -10.79 0.81
C LYS A 32 6.71 -11.96 -0.16
N ARG A 33 6.07 -11.91 -1.33
CA ARG A 33 6.11 -12.96 -2.36
C ARG A 33 7.01 -12.61 -3.55
N LYS A 34 7.84 -11.57 -3.46
CA LYS A 34 8.67 -11.06 -4.57
C LYS A 34 9.43 -12.18 -5.30
N ALA A 35 10.07 -13.09 -4.57
CA ALA A 35 10.81 -14.20 -5.15
C ALA A 35 9.92 -15.17 -5.96
N GLN A 36 8.72 -15.46 -5.45
CA GLN A 36 7.74 -16.33 -6.13
C GLN A 36 7.16 -15.65 -7.37
N ILE A 37 6.89 -14.33 -7.28
CA ILE A 37 6.40 -13.52 -8.40
C ILE A 37 7.48 -13.43 -9.49
N HIS A 38 8.74 -13.19 -9.12
CA HIS A 38 9.86 -13.21 -10.08
C HIS A 38 10.01 -14.56 -10.76
N GLN A 39 9.92 -15.67 -10.02
CA GLN A 39 9.97 -17.01 -10.62
C GLN A 39 8.81 -17.26 -11.59
N PHE A 40 7.60 -16.79 -11.25
CA PHE A 40 6.43 -16.88 -12.11
C PHE A 40 6.60 -16.04 -13.38
N LEU A 41 7.05 -14.79 -13.25
CA LEU A 41 7.32 -13.90 -14.37
C LEU A 41 8.37 -14.50 -15.33
N LEU A 42 9.45 -15.09 -14.80
CA LEU A 42 10.45 -15.77 -15.63
C LEU A 42 9.91 -17.00 -16.37
N HIS A 43 8.93 -17.70 -15.82
CA HIS A 43 8.30 -18.86 -16.47
C HIS A 43 7.30 -18.46 -17.57
N HIS A 44 6.70 -17.28 -17.45
CA HIS A 44 5.64 -16.79 -18.34
C HIS A 44 6.07 -15.55 -19.15
N ASP A 45 7.38 -15.31 -19.28
CA ASP A 45 7.96 -14.12 -19.89
C ASP A 45 7.46 -13.90 -21.33
N THR A 46 7.28 -15.00 -22.08
CA THR A 46 6.77 -14.99 -23.47
C THR A 46 5.31 -14.53 -23.61
N GLU A 47 4.51 -14.56 -22.54
CA GLU A 47 3.08 -14.21 -22.56
C GLU A 47 2.79 -12.84 -21.93
N LEU A 48 3.70 -12.32 -21.10
CA LEU A 48 3.48 -11.07 -20.36
C LEU A 48 4.02 -9.82 -21.05
N GLU A 49 4.91 -9.94 -22.03
CA GLU A 49 5.47 -8.84 -22.83
C GLU A 49 5.89 -7.63 -21.95
N ASP A 50 5.12 -6.53 -21.97
CA ASP A 50 5.41 -5.29 -21.22
C ASP A 50 4.86 -5.26 -19.77
N ASN A 51 4.18 -6.30 -19.30
CA ASN A 51 3.57 -6.33 -17.96
C ASN A 51 4.52 -6.83 -16.87
N VAL A 52 5.82 -6.93 -17.16
CA VAL A 52 6.83 -7.39 -16.22
C VAL A 52 7.27 -6.24 -15.32
N LEU A 53 7.21 -6.46 -14.00
CA LEU A 53 7.65 -5.49 -13.01
C LEU A 53 9.18 -5.37 -13.01
N ASN A 54 9.69 -4.21 -13.42
CA ASN A 54 11.11 -3.89 -13.45
C ASN A 54 11.65 -3.61 -12.04
N GLY A 55 12.98 -3.61 -11.90
CA GLY A 55 13.64 -3.27 -10.62
C GLY A 55 13.19 -1.91 -10.06
N SER A 56 13.03 -0.91 -10.93
CA SER A 56 12.51 0.41 -10.59
C SER A 56 11.08 0.38 -10.03
N ASP A 57 10.24 -0.51 -10.54
CA ASP A 57 8.85 -0.64 -10.11
C ASP A 57 8.80 -1.26 -8.72
N TRP A 58 9.67 -2.23 -8.44
CA TRP A 58 9.84 -2.79 -7.10
C TRP A 58 10.34 -1.75 -6.09
N ASP A 59 11.24 -0.85 -6.50
CA ASP A 59 11.69 0.24 -5.64
C ASP A 59 10.57 1.24 -5.36
N LEU A 60 9.75 1.56 -6.38
CA LEU A 60 8.57 2.41 -6.21
C LEU A 60 7.53 1.76 -5.28
N LEU A 61 7.26 0.47 -5.45
CA LEU A 61 6.38 -0.30 -4.58
C LEU A 61 6.89 -0.33 -3.13
N SER A 62 8.19 -0.49 -2.93
CA SER A 62 8.81 -0.46 -1.60
C SER A 62 8.68 0.92 -0.94
N LYS A 63 8.97 2.01 -1.68
CA LYS A 63 8.78 3.38 -1.18
C LYS A 63 7.32 3.67 -0.84
N THR A 64 6.41 3.19 -1.68
CA THR A 64 4.95 3.35 -1.49
C THR A 64 4.48 2.57 -0.26
N HIS A 65 4.99 1.36 -0.04
CA HIS A 65 4.71 0.56 1.16
C HIS A 65 5.11 1.29 2.44
N VAL A 66 6.35 1.79 2.50
CA VAL A 66 6.85 2.56 3.66
C VAL A 66 6.03 3.83 3.88
N PHE A 67 5.65 4.52 2.81
CA PHE A 67 4.83 5.72 2.91
C PHE A 67 3.41 5.43 3.44
N LEU A 68 2.80 4.33 3.02
CA LEU A 68 1.44 3.94 3.40
C LEU A 68 1.37 3.26 4.78
N GLN A 69 2.47 2.76 5.33
CA GLN A 69 2.49 2.03 6.60
C GLN A 69 1.91 2.83 7.80
N PRO A 70 2.23 4.13 7.99
CA PRO A 70 1.65 4.92 9.09
C PRO A 70 0.16 5.15 8.92
N PHE A 71 -0.29 5.31 7.68
CA PHE A 71 -1.71 5.31 7.37
C PHE A 71 -2.28 3.96 7.82
N ALA A 72 -1.80 2.82 7.29
CA ALA A 72 -2.33 1.47 7.59
C ALA A 72 -2.52 1.24 9.10
N SER A 73 -1.52 1.67 9.87
CA SER A 73 -1.51 1.57 11.33
C SER A 73 -2.54 2.48 12.01
N ALA A 74 -2.67 3.73 11.55
CA ALA A 74 -3.64 4.69 12.09
C ALA A 74 -5.09 4.24 11.86
N THR A 75 -5.40 3.70 10.69
CA THR A 75 -6.75 3.18 10.41
C THR A 75 -7.05 1.95 11.26
N LEU A 76 -6.13 1.00 11.37
CA LEU A 76 -6.32 -0.17 12.23
C LEU A 76 -6.57 0.24 13.70
N TYR A 77 -5.90 1.29 14.16
CA TYR A 77 -6.08 1.82 15.51
C TYR A 77 -7.43 2.52 15.70
N ALA A 78 -7.97 3.15 14.65
CA ALA A 78 -9.24 3.88 14.68
C ALA A 78 -10.48 3.02 14.40
N GLU A 79 -10.36 1.85 13.76
CA GLU A 79 -11.49 1.00 13.34
C GLU A 79 -12.12 0.14 14.47
N GLY A 80 -11.76 0.40 15.73
CA GLY A 80 -12.30 -0.31 16.90
C GLY A 80 -13.59 0.31 17.49
N SER A 81 -14.40 -0.52 18.16
CA SER A 81 -15.61 -0.09 18.89
C SER A 81 -15.33 0.83 20.07
N CYS A 82 -14.07 0.94 20.49
CA CYS A 82 -13.60 1.83 21.56
C CYS A 82 -12.91 3.10 21.02
N SER A 83 -13.03 3.40 19.73
CA SER A 83 -12.44 4.60 19.15
C SER A 83 -13.18 5.86 19.62
N SER A 84 -12.40 6.86 20.03
CA SER A 84 -12.93 8.18 20.42
C SER A 84 -12.57 9.22 19.35
N VAL A 85 -13.42 10.24 19.22
CA VAL A 85 -13.15 11.37 18.30
C VAL A 85 -11.81 12.05 18.64
N SER A 86 -11.47 12.18 19.91
CA SER A 86 -10.17 12.71 20.35
C SER A 86 -8.98 11.90 19.84
N GLN A 87 -9.08 10.56 19.80
CA GLN A 87 -8.03 9.71 19.21
C GLN A 87 -7.93 9.93 17.70
N SER A 88 -9.07 10.03 17.01
CA SER A 88 -9.07 10.32 15.56
C SER A 88 -8.41 11.65 15.23
N LEU A 89 -8.60 12.69 16.06
CA LEU A 89 -7.93 13.99 15.87
C LEU A 89 -6.41 13.88 16.00
N VAL A 90 -5.92 13.16 17.01
CA VAL A 90 -4.47 12.93 17.19
C VAL A 90 -3.88 12.15 16.02
N LEU A 91 -4.60 11.16 15.50
CA LEU A 91 -4.17 10.41 14.32
C LEU A 91 -4.14 11.29 13.07
N MET A 92 -5.14 12.17 12.88
CA MET A 92 -5.15 13.11 11.75
C MET A 92 -3.94 14.04 11.78
N ASP A 93 -3.59 14.60 12.94
CA ASP A 93 -2.41 15.47 13.09
C ASP A 93 -1.11 14.71 12.77
N ALA A 94 -0.99 13.47 13.25
CA ALA A 94 0.17 12.62 12.97
C ALA A 94 0.29 12.26 11.47
N LEU A 95 -0.83 11.95 10.81
CA LEU A 95 -0.86 11.65 9.37
C LEU A 95 -0.55 12.88 8.52
N LEU A 96 -1.06 14.05 8.91
CA LEU A 96 -0.76 15.32 8.23
C LEU A 96 0.73 15.63 8.31
N LEU A 97 1.34 15.50 9.50
CA LEU A 97 2.77 15.70 9.69
C LEU A 97 3.61 14.73 8.85
N HIS A 98 3.20 13.47 8.76
CA HIS A 98 3.86 12.47 7.91
C HIS A 98 3.79 12.85 6.43
N TYR A 99 2.62 13.32 5.96
CA TYR A 99 2.43 13.79 4.59
C TYR A 99 3.31 15.01 4.28
N GLU A 100 3.35 16.01 5.17
CA GLU A 100 4.15 17.21 4.99
C GLU A 100 5.65 16.90 4.90
N ARG A 101 6.15 16.01 5.77
CA ARG A 101 7.54 15.54 5.72
C ARG A 101 7.86 14.83 4.40
N ALA A 102 6.97 13.95 3.96
CA ALA A 102 7.13 13.26 2.68
C ALA A 102 7.16 14.23 1.50
N LYS A 103 6.29 15.26 1.52
CA LYS A 103 6.27 16.32 0.50
C LYS A 103 7.58 17.10 0.45
N VAL A 104 8.13 17.51 1.61
CA VAL A 104 9.44 18.19 1.68
C VAL A 104 10.54 17.33 1.07
N ASN A 105 10.57 16.03 1.39
CA ASN A 105 11.56 15.10 0.84
C ASN A 105 11.49 14.96 -0.69
N ILE A 106 10.29 15.03 -1.28
CA ILE A 106 10.11 14.99 -2.74
C ILE A 106 10.60 16.29 -3.38
N LEU A 107 10.26 17.44 -2.78
CA LEU A 107 10.64 18.76 -3.30
C LEU A 107 12.15 19.05 -3.17
N THR A 108 12.80 18.54 -2.12
CA THR A 108 14.25 18.66 -1.95
C THR A 108 15.00 17.80 -2.98
N TYR A 109 14.51 16.60 -3.29
CA TYR A 109 15.09 15.74 -4.34
C TYR A 109 15.04 16.39 -5.73
N GLN A 110 13.97 17.13 -6.04
CA GLN A 110 13.84 17.87 -7.31
C GLN A 110 14.77 19.09 -7.38
N SER A 111 15.14 19.69 -6.25
CA SER A 111 16.03 20.85 -6.20
C SER A 111 17.52 20.47 -6.28
N THR A 112 17.89 19.25 -5.88
CA THR A 112 19.25 18.70 -5.98
C THR A 112 19.53 17.97 -7.30
N ALA A 113 18.52 17.78 -8.14
CA ALA A 113 18.63 17.15 -9.45
C ALA A 113 18.84 18.16 -10.60
N CYS A 114 19.02 19.45 -10.26
CA CYS A 114 19.44 20.51 -11.18
C CYS A 114 20.92 20.87 -10.95
#